data_AF-A0A1H3C027-F1
#
_entry.id   AF-A0A1H3C027-F1
#
_cell.length_a   1.000
_cell.length_b   1.000
_cell.length_c   1.000
_cell.angle_alpha   90.00
_cell.angle_beta   90.00
_cell.angle_gamma   90.00
#
_symmetry.space_group_name_H-M   'P 1'
#
loop_
_entity.id
_entity.type
_entity.pdbx_description
1 polymer ?
#
loop_
_entity_poly.entity_id
_entity_poly.type
_entity_poly.pdbx_seq_one_letter_code
_entity_poly.pdbx_strand_id
1 'polypeptide(L)' 'MERYKVTAEQAFTLLTHASQRSNVKLRGVAEELATTGVLCGS' A
#
# COMPACT_ATOMS: atom_id res chain seq x y z
N MET A 1 -4.48 -3.37 -7.98
CA MET A 1 -5.82 -3.99 -7.76
C MET A 1 -5.91 -5.34 -8.44
N GLU A 2 -5.70 -5.43 -9.75
CA GLU A 2 -5.73 -6.71 -10.50
C GLU A 2 -4.71 -7.74 -9.98
N ARG A 3 -3.50 -7.29 -9.63
CA ARG A 3 -2.42 -8.15 -9.11
C ARG A 3 -2.74 -8.84 -7.78
N TYR A 4 -3.56 -8.22 -6.94
CA TYR A 4 -3.94 -8.74 -5.62
C TYR A 4 -5.43 -9.07 -5.51
N LYS A 5 -6.19 -8.94 -6.61
CA LYS A 5 -7.66 -9.04 -6.65
C LYS A 5 -8.37 -8.26 -5.53
N VAL A 6 -7.87 -7.07 -5.22
CA VAL A 6 -8.44 -6.18 -4.20
C VAL A 6 -9.24 -5.06 -4.85
N THR A 7 -10.34 -4.66 -4.21
CA THR A 7 -11.08 -3.44 -4.59
C THR A 7 -10.26 -2.18 -4.25
N ALA A 8 -10.64 -1.03 -4.81
CA ALA A 8 -9.97 0.23 -4.51
C ALA A 8 -9.99 0.55 -3.00
N GLU A 9 -11.11 0.27 -2.34
CA GLU A 9 -11.26 0.46 -0.89
C GLU A 9 -10.34 -0.47 -0.10
N GLN A 10 -10.28 -1.76 -0.45
CA GLN A 10 -9.36 -2.71 0.22
C GLN A 10 -7.90 -2.32 0.02
N ALA A 11 -7.53 -1.89 -1.19
CA ALA A 11 -6.19 -1.37 -1.46
C ALA A 11 -5.89 -0.14 -0.61
N PHE A 12 -6.85 0.77 -0.49
CA PHE A 12 -6.72 1.97 0.34
C PHE A 12 -6.53 1.63 1.82
N THR A 13 -7.30 0.68 2.35
CA THR A 13 -7.14 0.20 3.73
C THR A 13 -5.76 -0.42 3.98
N LEU A 14 -5.27 -1.26 3.05
CA LEU A 14 -3.94 -1.87 3.14
C LEU A 14 -2.82 -0.82 3.12
N LEU A 15 -2.90 0.14 2.20
CA LEU A 15 -1.95 1.25 2.10
C LEU A 15 -1.99 2.15 3.35
N THR A 16 -3.18 2.36 3.92
CA THR A 16 -3.36 3.14 5.15
C THR A 16 -2.74 2.45 6.36
N HIS A 17 -2.87 1.13 6.48
CA HIS A 17 -2.22 0.36 7.53
C HIS A 17 -0.69 0.39 7.42
N ALA A 18 -0.15 0.17 6.21
CA ALA A 18 1.29 0.23 5.98
C ALA A 18 1.86 1.65 6.20
N SER A 19 1.12 2.69 5.81
CA SER A 19 1.46 4.09 6.06
C SER A 19 1.59 4.39 7.55
N GLN A 20 0.62 3.96 8.35
CA GLN A 20 0.64 4.15 9.81
C GLN A 20 1.80 3.39 10.47
N ARG A 21 2.03 2.14 10.05
CA ARG A 21 3.02 1.26 10.67
C ARG A 21 4.46 1.69 10.36
N SER A 22 4.69 2.21 9.15
CA SER A 22 6.01 2.66 8.69
C SER A 22 6.25 4.16 8.92
N ASN A 23 5.26 4.90 9.41
CA ASN A 23 5.27 6.36 9.54
C ASN A 23 5.68 7.09 8.25
N VAL A 24 5.26 6.55 7.11
CA VAL A 24 5.51 7.10 5.77
C VAL A 24 4.18 7.61 5.22
N LYS A 25 4.20 8.70 4.46
CA LYS A 25 3.00 9.22 3.78
C LYS A 25 2.38 8.15 2.89
N LEU A 26 1.06 8.01 2.91
CA LEU A 26 0.31 7.03 2.12
C LEU A 26 0.69 7.04 0.63
N ARG A 27 0.91 8.24 0.04
CA ARG A 27 1.39 8.36 -1.34
C ARG A 27 2.74 7.68 -1.56
N GLY A 28 3.69 7.84 -0.65
CA GLY A 28 5.01 7.21 -0.74
C GLY A 28 4.91 5.69 -0.67
N VAL A 29 4.06 5.16 0.21
CA VAL A 29 3.79 3.72 0.29
C VAL A 29 3.13 3.20 -1.00
N ALA A 30 2.21 3.96 -1.58
CA ALA A 30 1.56 3.59 -2.83
C ALA A 30 2.53 3.61 -4.03
N GLU A 31 3.41 4.62 -4.10
CA GLU A 31 4.44 4.72 -5.14
C GLU A 31 5.46 3.58 -5.01
N GLU A 32 5.88 3.26 -3.79
CA GLU A 32 6.80 2.14 -3.55
C GLU A 32 6.14 0.81 -3.92
N LEU A 33 4.93 0.53 -3.42
CA LEU A 33 4.18 -0.67 -3.79
C LEU A 33 3.95 -0.79 -5.31
N ALA A 34 3.68 0.32 -6.00
CA ALA A 34 3.48 0.31 -7.45
C ALA A 34 4.79 0.04 -8.21
N THR A 35 5.93 0.49 -7.67
CA THR A 35 7.24 0.39 -8.31
C THR A 35 7.94 -0.94 -7.99
N THR A 36 7.88 -1.38 -6.73
CA THR A 36 8.58 -2.57 -6.21
C THR A 36 7.67 -3.80 -6.14
N GLY A 37 6.35 -3.59 -6.03
CA GLY A 37 5.40 -4.66 -5.71
C GLY A 37 5.48 -5.15 -4.27
N VAL A 38 6.21 -4.46 -3.39
CA VAL A 38 6.41 -4.83 -1.98
C VAL A 38 5.73 -3.80 -1.09
N LEU A 39 5.11 -4.25 0.00
CA LEU A 39 4.51 -3.37 0.99
C LEU A 39 5.49 -3.22 2.16
N CYS A 40 6.11 -2.04 2.31
CA CYS A 40 7.03 -1.78 3.41
C CYS A 40 6.31 -1.93 4.76
N GLY A 41 6.79 -2.89 5.56
CA GLY A 41 6.14 -3.28 6.81
C GLY A 41 5.08 -4.35 6.58
N SER A 42 5.47 -5.51 6.04
CA SER A 42 4.77 -6.79 6.20
C SER A 42 5.58 -7.67 7.14
#